data_AF-A0A3N4J4S4-F1
#
_entry.id   AF-A0A3N4J4S4-F1
#
_cell.length_a   1.000
_cell.length_b   1.000
_cell.length_c   1.000
_cell.angle_alpha   90.00
_cell.angle_beta   90.00
_cell.angle_gamma   90.00
#
_symmetry.space_group_name_H-M   'P 1'
#
loop_
_entity.id
_entity.type
_entity.pdbx_description
1 polymer ?
#
loop_
_entity_poly.entity_id
_entity_poly.type
_entity_poly.pdbx_seq_one_letter_code
_entity_poly.pdbx_strand_id
1 'polypeptide(L)'
;MVELVVRRAGLCSGCILAIAAEEVGRPVRCMLNCDEDMMTSGQRNPFQAHWKVGVSKEGMLKVLDADVYNNAGYSQDLSGAVMDRALRHMGSCYWIPHVHLRGRVCKTNTHSNTSFRGFGAPQGHYIAECILTPIAAHLKMSVDQLRLKNLYKEGQLTPFLQPLEDWHVPQIITQLKTESGYDAHVQQVEEFNRTHKWKKRGISLIPTKFGLSFDTTMHLNQAGALMHIYNDGSVLLARGGTEMGQGLYTKMCQIAAQELNCPLDAIFTSETSSNTVTNTSPKKTCIS
;
A
#
# COMPACT_ATOMS: atom_id res chain seq x y z
N MET A 1 39.36 4.79 1.16
CA MET A 1 38.01 4.23 1.25
C MET A 1 38.19 2.72 1.31
N VAL A 2 37.76 2.06 2.38
CA VAL A 2 37.80 0.59 2.47
C VAL A 2 36.48 0.07 1.92
N GLU A 3 36.54 -0.79 0.91
CA GLU A 3 35.36 -1.40 0.29
C GLU A 3 35.11 -2.75 0.97
N LEU A 4 33.96 -2.88 1.65
CA LEU A 4 33.56 -4.12 2.32
C LEU A 4 32.56 -4.89 1.46
N VAL A 5 32.94 -6.10 1.06
CA VAL A 5 32.05 -7.07 0.43
C VAL A 5 31.32 -7.84 1.54
N VAL A 6 30.09 -7.45 1.83
CA VAL A 6 29.30 -8.03 2.92
C VAL A 6 28.59 -9.29 2.44
N ARG A 7 29.26 -10.45 2.51
CA ARG A 7 28.72 -11.71 1.96
C ARG A 7 27.63 -12.38 2.81
N ARG A 8 27.39 -11.92 4.05
CA ARG A 8 26.41 -12.54 4.99
C ARG A 8 25.88 -11.54 6.03
N ALA A 9 25.23 -10.46 5.62
CA ALA A 9 24.47 -9.64 6.57
C ALA A 9 23.02 -9.46 6.11
N GLY A 10 22.09 -9.99 6.89
CA GLY A 10 20.70 -9.55 6.86
C GLY A 10 20.54 -8.25 7.65
N LEU A 11 19.79 -7.31 7.08
CA LEU A 11 19.13 -6.16 7.72
C LEU A 11 19.95 -5.34 8.74
N CYS A 12 20.79 -4.43 8.24
CA CYS A 12 21.13 -3.09 8.78
C CYS A 12 22.53 -2.67 8.28
N SER A 13 22.65 -2.39 6.98
CA SER A 13 23.91 -1.89 6.40
C SER A 13 24.44 -0.66 7.15
N GLY A 14 23.57 0.26 7.56
CA GLY A 14 23.95 1.45 8.33
C GLY A 14 24.69 1.14 9.64
N CYS A 15 24.13 0.28 10.50
CA CYS A 15 24.76 -0.10 11.78
C CYS A 15 26.07 -0.86 11.58
N ILE A 16 26.11 -1.78 10.62
CA ILE A 16 27.30 -2.59 10.32
C ILE A 16 28.43 -1.69 9.81
N LEU A 17 28.12 -0.73 8.93
CA LEU A 17 29.10 0.22 8.42
C LEU A 17 29.58 1.19 9.49
N ALA A 18 28.71 1.60 10.41
CA ALA A 18 29.09 2.47 11.52
C ALA A 18 30.13 1.79 12.42
N ILE A 19 29.89 0.54 12.82
CA ILE A 19 30.85 -0.26 13.61
C ILE A 19 32.16 -0.45 12.82
N ALA A 20 32.07 -0.82 11.54
CA ALA A 20 33.26 -0.99 10.71
C ALA A 20 34.07 0.31 10.58
N ALA A 21 33.41 1.47 10.45
CA ALA A 21 34.05 2.77 10.37
C ALA A 21 34.73 3.18 11.68
N GLU A 22 34.12 2.85 12.82
CA GLU A 22 34.69 3.07 14.16
C GLU A 22 35.96 2.25 14.37
N GLU A 23 35.91 0.94 14.08
CA GLU A 23 37.04 0.03 14.23
C GLU A 23 38.25 0.40 13.34
N VAL A 24 38.01 0.82 12.09
CA VAL A 24 39.10 1.19 11.18
C VAL A 24 39.52 2.65 11.26
N GLY A 25 38.78 3.49 12.00
CA GLY A 25 39.02 4.93 12.13
C GLY A 25 38.99 5.70 10.81
N ARG A 26 38.30 5.20 9.77
CA ARG A 26 38.28 5.78 8.41
C ARG A 26 36.90 5.64 7.77
N PRO A 27 36.54 6.51 6.80
CA PRO A 27 35.29 6.37 6.06
C PRO A 27 35.18 5.04 5.31
N VAL A 28 34.05 4.34 5.51
CA VAL A 28 33.69 3.06 4.91
C VAL A 28 32.45 3.24 4.03
N ARG A 29 32.43 2.57 2.88
CA ARG A 29 31.28 2.55 1.97
C ARG A 29 30.93 1.10 1.63
N CYS A 30 29.63 0.84 1.48
CA CYS A 30 29.09 -0.41 0.99
C CYS A 30 27.93 -0.10 0.04
N MET A 31 27.95 -0.77 -1.11
CA MET A 31 26.86 -0.76 -2.07
C MET A 31 26.59 -2.22 -2.40
N LEU A 32 25.38 -2.69 -2.14
CA LEU A 32 25.00 -4.07 -2.40
C LEU A 32 24.82 -4.27 -3.90
N ASN A 33 25.25 -5.43 -4.38
CA ASN A 33 24.83 -5.91 -5.69
C ASN A 33 23.34 -6.31 -5.65
N CYS A 34 22.73 -6.41 -6.83
CA CYS A 34 21.29 -6.70 -6.92
C CYS A 34 20.91 -8.07 -6.33
N ASP A 35 21.76 -9.09 -6.53
CA ASP A 35 21.60 -10.41 -5.95
C ASP A 35 21.71 -10.39 -4.42
N GLU A 36 22.71 -9.69 -3.88
CA GLU A 36 22.88 -9.50 -2.43
C GLU A 36 21.68 -8.76 -1.82
N ASP A 37 21.20 -7.70 -2.46
CA ASP A 37 20.00 -6.96 -2.03
C ASP A 37 18.77 -7.87 -2.01
N MET A 38 18.45 -8.53 -3.13
CA MET A 38 17.29 -9.41 -3.24
C MET A 38 17.30 -10.56 -2.22
N MET A 39 18.48 -11.01 -1.81
CA MET A 39 18.65 -12.06 -0.81
C MET A 39 18.48 -11.55 0.63
N THR A 40 18.76 -10.27 0.91
CA THR A 40 18.96 -9.77 2.28
C THR A 40 18.00 -8.67 2.73
N SER A 41 17.46 -7.85 1.81
CA SER A 41 16.68 -6.65 2.14
C SER A 41 15.21 -6.93 2.46
N GLY A 42 14.73 -8.14 2.15
CA GLY A 42 13.35 -8.55 2.41
C GLY A 42 12.39 -8.16 1.28
N GLN A 43 11.25 -8.85 1.23
CA GLN A 43 10.25 -8.64 0.18
C GLN A 43 8.86 -8.39 0.76
N ARG A 44 7.86 -8.30 -0.13
CA ARG A 44 6.45 -8.29 0.27
C ARG A 44 6.10 -9.61 0.96
N ASN A 45 5.46 -9.55 2.12
CA ASN A 45 4.97 -10.75 2.80
C ASN A 45 4.04 -11.59 1.89
N PRO A 46 4.33 -12.88 1.69
CA PRO A 46 3.38 -13.86 1.15
C PRO A 46 2.21 -14.05 2.12
N PHE A 47 1.01 -14.24 1.57
CA PHE A 47 -0.23 -14.43 2.33
C PHE A 47 -0.90 -15.75 1.97
N GLN A 48 -1.51 -16.37 2.98
CA GLN A 48 -2.46 -17.46 2.82
C GLN A 48 -3.72 -17.12 3.60
N ALA A 49 -4.90 -17.34 3.00
CA ALA A 49 -6.18 -17.07 3.64
C ALA A 49 -7.09 -18.28 3.52
N HIS A 50 -7.69 -18.68 4.64
CA HIS A 50 -8.75 -19.68 4.69
C HIS A 50 -10.02 -18.93 5.08
N TRP A 51 -11.05 -19.02 4.25
CA TRP A 51 -12.24 -18.20 4.42
C TRP A 51 -13.51 -19.02 4.23
N LYS A 52 -14.57 -18.57 4.89
CA LYS A 52 -15.95 -19.04 4.75
C LYS A 52 -16.83 -17.82 4.58
N VAL A 53 -17.72 -17.87 3.61
CA VAL A 53 -18.59 -16.75 3.25
C VAL A 53 -20.05 -17.22 3.22
N GLY A 54 -20.91 -16.46 3.88
CA GLY A 54 -22.36 -16.61 3.82
C GLY A 54 -22.94 -15.60 2.83
N VAL A 55 -23.65 -16.10 1.82
CA VAL A 55 -24.28 -15.29 0.76
C VAL A 55 -25.77 -15.65 0.62
N SER A 56 -26.60 -14.66 0.32
CA SER A 56 -28.02 -14.91 0.02
C SER A 56 -28.21 -15.42 -1.41
N LYS A 57 -29.39 -15.96 -1.73
CA LYS A 57 -29.73 -16.41 -3.10
C LYS A 57 -29.66 -15.27 -4.13
N GLU A 58 -29.89 -14.05 -3.67
CA GLU A 58 -29.86 -12.82 -4.47
C GLU A 58 -28.44 -12.26 -4.66
N GLY A 59 -27.42 -12.90 -4.09
CA GLY A 59 -26.03 -12.48 -4.18
C GLY A 59 -25.60 -11.43 -3.15
N MET A 60 -26.34 -11.24 -2.05
CA MET A 60 -25.93 -10.32 -0.99
C MET A 60 -24.99 -11.01 0.00
N LEU A 61 -23.83 -10.41 0.26
CA LEU A 61 -22.89 -10.89 1.28
C LEU A 61 -23.47 -10.63 2.68
N LYS A 62 -23.43 -11.64 3.54
CA LYS A 62 -23.99 -11.58 4.90
C LYS A 62 -22.93 -11.81 5.97
N VAL A 63 -22.11 -12.84 5.79
CA VAL A 63 -21.14 -13.27 6.80
C VAL A 63 -19.80 -13.54 6.14
N LEU A 64 -18.71 -13.09 6.76
CA LEU A 64 -17.35 -13.48 6.40
C LEU A 64 -16.60 -13.92 7.66
N ASP A 65 -16.12 -15.16 7.65
CA ASP A 65 -15.20 -15.71 8.66
C ASP A 65 -13.90 -16.11 7.96
N ALA A 66 -12.78 -15.51 8.34
CA ALA A 66 -11.49 -15.79 7.69
C ALA A 66 -10.30 -15.82 8.66
N ASP A 67 -9.43 -16.81 8.43
CA ASP A 67 -8.09 -16.91 9.00
C ASP A 67 -7.06 -16.52 7.96
N VAL A 68 -6.23 -15.52 8.27
CA VAL A 68 -5.21 -14.99 7.36
C VAL A 68 -3.84 -15.08 8.00
N TYR A 69 -2.90 -15.60 7.23
CA TYR A 69 -1.54 -15.90 7.63
C TYR A 69 -0.60 -15.13 6.72
N ASN A 70 0.39 -14.43 7.28
CA ASN A 70 1.48 -13.87 6.50
C ASN A 70 2.82 -14.47 6.92
N ASN A 71 3.71 -14.70 5.95
CA ASN A 71 5.07 -15.14 6.25
C ASN A 71 5.95 -13.92 6.53
N ALA A 72 6.40 -13.78 7.79
CA ALA A 72 7.26 -12.69 8.24
C ALA A 72 8.75 -12.96 8.00
N GLY A 73 9.14 -14.23 7.84
CA GLY A 73 10.55 -14.63 7.85
C GLY A 73 11.10 -14.77 9.27
N TYR A 74 12.42 -14.59 9.43
CA TYR A 74 13.11 -14.87 10.68
C TYR A 74 12.87 -13.83 11.79
N SER A 75 12.48 -12.60 11.44
CA SER A 75 12.18 -11.51 12.38
C SER A 75 10.78 -10.94 12.13
N GLN A 76 10.26 -10.18 13.10
CA GLN A 76 8.93 -9.60 13.00
C GLN A 76 8.88 -8.42 12.02
N ASP A 77 9.91 -7.57 12.03
CA ASP A 77 9.96 -6.30 11.30
C ASP A 77 8.59 -5.56 11.35
N LEU A 78 8.04 -5.14 10.22
CA LEU A 78 6.73 -4.50 10.10
C LEU A 78 5.59 -5.48 9.80
N SER A 79 5.85 -6.79 9.88
CA SER A 79 4.89 -7.82 9.44
C SER A 79 3.58 -7.82 10.23
N GLY A 80 3.60 -7.38 11.49
CA GLY A 80 2.39 -7.18 12.31
C GLY A 80 1.50 -6.07 11.76
N ALA A 81 2.07 -4.89 11.52
CA ALA A 81 1.34 -3.76 10.94
C ALA A 81 0.86 -4.06 9.51
N VAL A 82 1.62 -4.85 8.73
CA VAL A 82 1.19 -5.35 7.41
C VAL A 82 -0.04 -6.25 7.52
N MET A 83 -0.09 -7.14 8.52
CA MET A 83 -1.27 -7.97 8.78
C MET A 83 -2.49 -7.12 9.16
N ASP A 84 -2.33 -6.18 10.10
CA ASP A 84 -3.44 -5.31 10.53
C ASP A 84 -4.05 -4.54 9.36
N ARG A 85 -3.21 -3.97 8.49
CA ARG A 85 -3.69 -3.26 7.31
C ARG A 85 -4.36 -4.23 6.32
N ALA A 86 -3.84 -5.44 6.13
CA ALA A 86 -4.48 -6.44 5.27
C ALA A 86 -5.89 -6.81 5.78
N LEU A 87 -6.07 -7.01 7.09
CA LEU A 87 -7.37 -7.32 7.68
C LEU A 87 -8.38 -6.19 7.47
N ARG A 88 -7.96 -4.92 7.67
CA ARG A 88 -8.82 -3.74 7.46
C ARG A 88 -9.26 -3.55 6.00
N HIS A 89 -8.49 -4.07 5.05
CA HIS A 89 -8.79 -3.96 3.61
C HIS A 89 -9.38 -5.24 3.02
N MET A 90 -9.62 -6.28 3.81
CA MET A 90 -10.18 -7.56 3.34
C MET A 90 -11.65 -7.46 2.91
N GLY A 91 -12.34 -6.39 3.30
CA GLY A 91 -13.68 -6.07 2.77
C GLY A 91 -13.66 -5.37 1.41
N SER A 92 -12.50 -4.90 0.93
CA SER A 92 -12.40 -4.04 -0.28
C SER A 92 -13.50 -2.96 -0.26
N CYS A 93 -14.26 -2.81 -1.34
CA CYS A 93 -15.41 -1.91 -1.46
C CYS A 93 -16.75 -2.54 -1.09
N TYR A 94 -16.77 -3.74 -0.49
CA TYR A 94 -17.99 -4.51 -0.28
C TYR A 94 -18.49 -4.45 1.17
N TRP A 95 -19.78 -4.17 1.33
CA TRP A 95 -20.42 -4.18 2.64
C TRP A 95 -20.80 -5.59 3.06
N ILE A 96 -20.23 -6.03 4.17
CA ILE A 96 -20.51 -7.32 4.81
C ILE A 96 -20.90 -7.04 6.26
N PRO A 97 -22.14 -7.32 6.67
CA PRO A 97 -22.63 -6.90 7.99
C PRO A 97 -22.03 -7.69 9.16
N HIS A 98 -21.68 -8.96 8.96
CA HIS A 98 -21.10 -9.81 10.00
C HIS A 98 -19.72 -10.30 9.57
N VAL A 99 -18.67 -9.85 10.25
CA VAL A 99 -17.29 -10.13 9.85
C VAL A 99 -16.49 -10.57 11.08
N HIS A 100 -15.77 -11.68 10.94
CA HIS A 100 -14.81 -12.16 11.92
C HIS A 100 -13.50 -12.52 11.21
N LEU A 101 -12.45 -11.73 11.46
CA LEU A 101 -11.16 -11.88 10.80
C LEU A 101 -10.08 -12.14 11.84
N ARG A 102 -9.25 -13.16 11.60
CA ARG A 102 -8.15 -13.55 12.48
C ARG A 102 -6.85 -13.48 11.68
N GLY A 103 -5.91 -12.66 12.11
CA GLY A 103 -4.58 -12.54 11.49
C GLY A 103 -3.51 -13.25 12.31
N ARG A 104 -2.60 -13.98 11.64
CA ARG A 104 -1.42 -14.60 12.28
C ARG A 104 -0.15 -14.29 11.51
N VAL A 105 0.85 -13.85 12.25
CA VAL A 105 2.19 -13.56 11.72
C VAL A 105 3.07 -14.78 11.92
N CYS A 106 3.44 -15.43 10.82
CA CYS A 106 4.20 -16.67 10.84
C CYS A 106 5.71 -16.38 10.79
N LYS A 107 6.42 -16.73 11.87
CA LYS A 107 7.89 -16.79 11.88
C LYS A 107 8.37 -18.02 11.12
N THR A 108 9.30 -17.83 10.19
CA THR A 108 9.88 -18.91 9.39
C THR A 108 11.39 -18.72 9.21
N ASN A 109 12.09 -19.72 8.69
CA ASN A 109 13.54 -19.66 8.43
C ASN A 109 13.87 -19.07 7.04
N THR A 110 13.13 -18.05 6.60
CA THR A 110 13.44 -17.27 5.39
C THR A 110 13.91 -15.86 5.76
N HIS A 111 14.42 -15.09 4.79
CA HIS A 111 14.71 -13.67 5.01
C HIS A 111 13.49 -12.94 5.58
N SER A 112 13.76 -11.91 6.39
CA SER A 112 12.69 -11.10 6.98
C SER A 112 11.99 -10.28 5.90
N ASN A 113 10.66 -10.37 5.83
CA ASN A 113 9.86 -9.58 4.93
C ASN A 113 9.50 -8.24 5.57
N THR A 114 9.34 -7.21 4.74
CA THR A 114 9.12 -5.83 5.21
C THR A 114 8.05 -5.11 4.38
N SER A 115 7.94 -3.80 4.59
CA SER A 115 7.03 -2.93 3.87
C SER A 115 7.27 -2.96 2.36
N PHE A 116 6.22 -3.25 1.60
CA PHE A 116 6.15 -3.01 0.17
C PHE A 116 4.94 -2.13 -0.14
N ARG A 117 4.99 -1.31 -1.20
CA ARG A 117 3.88 -0.45 -1.67
C ARG A 117 2.50 -1.12 -1.53
N GLY A 118 1.61 -0.42 -0.83
CA GLY A 118 0.27 -0.89 -0.44
C GLY A 118 0.19 -1.52 0.96
N PHE A 119 1.30 -2.00 1.51
CA PHE A 119 1.45 -2.40 2.91
C PHE A 119 0.36 -3.37 3.40
N GLY A 120 0.24 -4.54 2.76
CA GLY A 120 -0.76 -5.56 3.13
C GLY A 120 -2.14 -5.35 2.50
N ALA A 121 -2.53 -4.11 2.18
CA ALA A 121 -3.82 -3.85 1.57
C ALA A 121 -4.01 -4.54 0.21
N PRO A 122 -3.01 -4.64 -0.71
CA PRO A 122 -3.17 -5.40 -1.95
C PRO A 122 -3.50 -6.87 -1.70
N GLN A 123 -2.89 -7.48 -0.68
CA GLN A 123 -3.18 -8.87 -0.30
C GLN A 123 -4.62 -9.00 0.23
N GLY A 124 -5.08 -8.06 1.06
CA GLY A 124 -6.47 -8.02 1.54
C GLY A 124 -7.48 -7.86 0.41
N HIS A 125 -7.25 -6.93 -0.52
CA HIS A 125 -8.10 -6.71 -1.70
C HIS A 125 -8.15 -7.94 -2.61
N TYR A 126 -6.99 -8.57 -2.83
CA TYR A 126 -6.91 -9.77 -3.64
C TYR A 126 -7.75 -10.90 -3.05
N ILE A 127 -7.68 -11.12 -1.73
CA ILE A 127 -8.51 -12.11 -1.03
C ILE A 127 -10.01 -11.79 -1.22
N ALA A 128 -10.40 -10.51 -1.08
CA ALA A 128 -11.78 -10.07 -1.28
C ALA A 128 -12.30 -10.41 -2.70
N GLU A 129 -11.52 -10.12 -3.75
CA GLU A 129 -11.89 -10.42 -5.14
C GLU A 129 -11.91 -11.93 -5.42
N CYS A 130 -10.99 -12.69 -4.80
CA CYS A 130 -10.98 -14.14 -4.87
C CYS A 130 -12.22 -14.76 -4.22
N ILE A 131 -12.81 -14.13 -3.20
CA ILE A 131 -14.06 -14.61 -2.57
C ILE A 131 -15.24 -14.41 -3.53
N LEU A 132 -15.30 -13.29 -4.25
CA LEU A 132 -16.44 -12.98 -5.13
C LEU A 132 -16.56 -13.90 -6.34
N THR A 133 -15.44 -14.34 -6.91
CA THR A 133 -15.44 -15.12 -8.17
C THR A 133 -16.15 -16.48 -8.01
N PRO A 134 -15.86 -17.32 -7.00
CA PRO A 134 -16.59 -18.56 -6.74
C PRO A 134 -18.06 -18.34 -6.40
N ILE A 135 -18.40 -17.25 -5.69
CA ILE A 135 -19.79 -16.91 -5.37
C ILE A 135 -20.58 -16.64 -6.65
N ALA A 136 -20.03 -15.82 -7.55
CA ALA A 136 -20.66 -15.50 -8.83
C ALA A 136 -20.87 -16.76 -9.69
N ALA A 137 -19.88 -17.66 -9.73
CA ALA A 137 -19.97 -18.93 -10.43
C ALA A 137 -21.05 -19.85 -9.83
N HIS A 138 -21.13 -19.94 -8.50
CA HIS A 138 -22.13 -20.76 -7.81
C HIS A 138 -23.56 -20.26 -8.04
N LEU A 139 -23.76 -18.93 -8.00
CA LEU A 139 -25.05 -18.29 -8.23
C LEU A 139 -25.39 -18.10 -9.72
N LYS A 140 -24.47 -18.46 -10.64
CA LYS A 140 -24.59 -18.24 -12.09
C LYS A 140 -24.92 -16.79 -12.45
N MET A 141 -24.31 -15.85 -11.74
CA MET A 141 -24.48 -14.40 -11.97
C MET A 141 -23.17 -13.78 -12.43
N SER A 142 -23.24 -12.61 -13.09
CA SER A 142 -22.04 -11.87 -13.45
C SER A 142 -21.31 -11.37 -12.19
N VAL A 143 -19.98 -11.53 -12.16
CA VAL A 143 -19.14 -11.00 -11.07
C VAL A 143 -19.29 -9.49 -10.95
N ASP A 144 -19.40 -8.77 -12.06
CA ASP A 144 -19.55 -7.30 -12.04
C ASP A 144 -20.89 -6.89 -11.41
N GLN A 145 -21.96 -7.64 -11.68
CA GLN A 145 -23.25 -7.41 -11.01
C GLN A 145 -23.16 -7.71 -9.51
N LEU A 146 -22.45 -8.78 -9.12
CA LEU A 146 -22.22 -9.13 -7.72
C LEU A 146 -21.45 -8.02 -6.98
N ARG A 147 -20.42 -7.46 -7.63
CA ARG A 147 -19.63 -6.33 -7.09
C ARG A 147 -20.51 -5.13 -6.82
N LEU A 148 -21.25 -4.68 -7.84
CA LEU A 148 -22.12 -3.49 -7.77
C LEU A 148 -23.20 -3.64 -6.68
N LYS A 149 -23.80 -4.82 -6.56
CA LYS A 149 -24.82 -5.10 -5.53
C LYS A 149 -24.30 -4.96 -4.11
N ASN A 150 -23.05 -5.35 -3.89
CA ASN A 150 -22.46 -5.40 -2.56
C ASN A 150 -21.62 -4.17 -2.22
N LEU A 151 -21.58 -3.14 -3.07
CA LEU A 151 -20.84 -1.92 -2.74
C LEU A 151 -21.36 -1.30 -1.44
N TYR A 152 -20.45 -0.69 -0.70
CA TYR A 152 -20.83 0.19 0.41
C TYR A 152 -21.78 1.29 -0.06
N LYS A 153 -22.59 1.75 0.88
CA LYS A 153 -23.36 2.97 0.84
C LYS A 153 -22.80 3.95 1.85
N GLU A 154 -23.02 5.23 1.60
CA GLU A 154 -22.64 6.29 2.53
C GLU A 154 -23.27 6.07 3.91
N GLY A 155 -22.51 6.37 4.96
CA GLY A 155 -22.89 6.15 6.36
C GLY A 155 -22.77 4.70 6.85
N GLN A 156 -22.50 3.73 5.97
CA GLN A 156 -22.28 2.35 6.42
C GLN A 156 -20.93 2.20 7.13
N LEU A 157 -20.93 1.35 8.15
CA LEU A 157 -19.74 1.04 8.93
C LEU A 157 -18.87 -0.02 8.24
N THR A 158 -17.57 0.20 8.27
CA THR A 158 -16.55 -0.80 7.96
C THR A 158 -16.49 -1.89 9.06
N PRO A 159 -15.82 -3.04 8.83
CA PRO A 159 -15.70 -4.10 9.85
C PRO A 159 -15.07 -3.66 11.17
N PHE A 160 -14.37 -2.53 11.18
CA PHE A 160 -13.74 -1.92 12.34
C PHE A 160 -14.46 -0.63 12.79
N LEU A 161 -15.75 -0.51 12.44
CA LEU A 161 -16.69 0.51 12.91
C LEU A 161 -16.38 1.95 12.48
N GLN A 162 -15.51 2.16 11.49
CA GLN A 162 -15.36 3.47 10.87
C GLN A 162 -16.52 3.72 9.89
N PRO A 163 -17.27 4.84 10.01
CA PRO A 163 -18.26 5.24 9.02
C PRO A 163 -17.59 5.67 7.72
N LEU A 164 -18.23 5.37 6.58
CA LEU A 164 -17.80 5.86 5.28
C LEU A 164 -18.56 7.13 4.92
N GLU A 165 -17.82 8.23 4.86
CA GLU A 165 -18.25 9.55 4.39
C GLU A 165 -17.66 9.79 2.99
N ASP A 166 -18.26 10.68 2.18
CA ASP A 166 -17.78 11.04 0.84
C ASP A 166 -17.51 9.84 -0.08
N TRP A 167 -18.49 8.94 -0.20
CA TRP A 167 -18.33 7.67 -0.92
C TRP A 167 -18.54 7.79 -2.45
N HIS A 168 -17.47 8.13 -3.17
CA HIS A 168 -17.50 8.37 -4.63
C HIS A 168 -17.29 7.14 -5.53
N VAL A 169 -16.99 5.96 -4.97
CA VAL A 169 -16.68 4.75 -5.76
C VAL A 169 -17.76 4.39 -6.79
N PRO A 170 -19.07 4.45 -6.49
CA PRO A 170 -20.11 4.18 -7.48
C PRO A 170 -20.09 5.15 -8.68
N GLN A 171 -19.76 6.43 -8.42
CA GLN A 171 -19.65 7.46 -9.46
C GLN A 171 -18.45 7.18 -10.37
N ILE A 172 -17.29 6.87 -9.77
CA ILE A 172 -16.05 6.53 -10.50
C ILE A 172 -16.27 5.31 -11.39
N ILE A 173 -16.95 4.27 -10.89
CA ILE A 173 -17.28 3.08 -11.68
C ILE A 173 -18.17 3.44 -12.87
N THR A 174 -19.19 4.26 -12.64
CA THR A 174 -20.14 4.67 -13.69
C THR A 174 -19.44 5.48 -14.78
N GLN A 175 -18.61 6.45 -14.39
CA GLN A 175 -17.80 7.25 -15.31
C GLN A 175 -16.84 6.35 -16.11
N LEU A 176 -16.10 5.48 -15.44
CA LEU A 176 -15.13 4.60 -16.08
C LEU A 176 -15.80 3.61 -17.05
N LYS A 177 -16.96 3.03 -16.70
CA LYS A 177 -17.70 2.17 -17.64
C LYS A 177 -18.12 2.94 -18.90
N THR A 178 -18.50 4.20 -18.75
CA THR A 178 -18.97 5.05 -19.85
C THR A 178 -17.80 5.44 -20.75
N GLU A 179 -16.73 6.00 -20.20
CA GLU A 179 -15.56 6.48 -20.95
C GLU A 179 -14.80 5.36 -21.64
N SER A 180 -14.70 4.18 -21.00
CA SER A 180 -14.03 3.02 -21.60
C SER A 180 -14.92 2.23 -22.56
N GLY A 181 -16.22 2.52 -22.67
CA GLY A 181 -17.15 1.69 -23.45
C GLY A 181 -17.20 0.24 -22.95
N TYR A 182 -17.10 0.03 -21.63
CA TYR A 182 -16.87 -1.27 -21.01
C TYR A 182 -17.87 -2.34 -21.46
N ASP A 183 -19.17 -2.00 -21.49
CA ASP A 183 -20.22 -2.95 -21.86
C ASP A 183 -20.12 -3.41 -23.33
N ALA A 184 -19.65 -2.55 -24.23
CA ALA A 184 -19.38 -2.93 -25.61
C ALA A 184 -18.17 -3.88 -25.71
N HIS A 185 -17.12 -3.63 -24.92
CA HIS A 185 -15.96 -4.53 -24.85
C HIS A 185 -16.29 -5.90 -24.25
N VAL A 186 -17.19 -5.98 -23.27
CA VAL A 186 -17.68 -7.25 -22.74
C VAL A 186 -18.29 -8.10 -23.86
N GLN A 187 -19.18 -7.52 -24.68
CA GLN A 187 -19.79 -8.24 -25.82
C GLN A 187 -18.74 -8.70 -26.85
N GLN A 188 -17.75 -7.86 -27.15
CA GLN A 188 -16.65 -8.21 -28.05
C GLN A 188 -15.81 -9.38 -27.51
N VAL A 189 -15.55 -9.42 -26.20
CA VAL A 189 -14.81 -10.49 -25.54
C VAL A 189 -15.60 -11.81 -25.59
N GLU A 190 -16.90 -11.78 -25.35
CA GLU A 190 -17.78 -12.94 -25.45
C GLU A 190 -17.79 -13.52 -26.87
N GLU A 191 -17.94 -12.66 -27.88
CA GLU A 191 -17.92 -13.09 -29.29
C GLU A 191 -16.57 -13.67 -29.69
N PHE A 192 -15.47 -13.03 -29.27
CA PHE A 192 -14.13 -13.55 -29.51
C PHE A 192 -13.95 -14.94 -28.87
N ASN A 193 -14.43 -15.12 -27.64
CA ASN A 193 -14.34 -16.38 -26.92
C ASN A 193 -15.23 -17.48 -27.52
N ARG A 194 -16.33 -17.12 -28.21
CA ARG A 194 -17.18 -18.08 -28.93
C ARG A 194 -16.49 -18.58 -30.21
N THR A 195 -15.83 -17.68 -30.94
CA THR A 195 -15.22 -17.96 -32.25
C THR A 195 -13.82 -18.59 -32.15
N HIS A 196 -13.07 -18.30 -31.09
CA HIS A 196 -11.68 -18.77 -30.94
C HIS A 196 -11.58 -19.91 -29.92
N LYS A 197 -11.19 -21.11 -30.38
CA LYS A 197 -11.05 -22.30 -29.53
C LYS A 197 -9.84 -22.22 -28.59
N TRP A 198 -8.68 -21.80 -29.10
CA TRP A 198 -7.38 -21.89 -28.41
C TRP A 198 -6.87 -20.58 -27.82
N LYS A 199 -7.57 -19.47 -28.08
CA LYS A 199 -7.24 -18.15 -27.54
C LYS A 199 -8.49 -17.59 -26.90
N LYS A 200 -8.38 -17.09 -25.68
CA LYS A 200 -9.48 -16.46 -24.95
C LYS A 200 -9.06 -15.06 -24.51
N ARG A 201 -10.04 -14.17 -24.37
CA ARG A 201 -9.90 -12.84 -23.79
C ARG A 201 -10.70 -12.76 -22.50
N GLY A 202 -10.25 -11.92 -21.58
CA GLY A 202 -10.93 -11.61 -20.34
C GLY A 202 -10.93 -10.11 -20.12
N ILE A 203 -11.97 -9.62 -19.48
CA ILE A 203 -12.13 -8.23 -19.08
C ILE A 203 -12.68 -8.21 -17.65
N SER A 204 -12.26 -7.23 -16.84
CA SER A 204 -12.75 -7.08 -15.47
C SER A 204 -12.70 -5.64 -15.03
N LEU A 205 -13.68 -5.22 -14.24
CA LEU A 205 -13.73 -3.93 -13.59
C LEU A 205 -13.73 -4.14 -12.07
N ILE A 206 -12.67 -3.67 -11.41
CA ILE A 206 -12.42 -3.93 -9.99
C ILE A 206 -12.37 -2.60 -9.22
N PRO A 207 -13.28 -2.38 -8.25
CA PRO A 207 -13.21 -1.22 -7.38
C PRO A 207 -12.18 -1.40 -6.27
N THR A 208 -11.65 -0.30 -5.74
CA THR A 208 -10.76 -0.32 -4.57
C THR A 208 -11.06 0.86 -3.64
N LYS A 209 -10.88 0.64 -2.33
CA LYS A 209 -10.83 1.71 -1.33
C LYS A 209 -9.56 1.53 -0.52
N PHE A 210 -8.88 2.62 -0.21
CA PHE A 210 -7.61 2.57 0.51
C PHE A 210 -7.61 3.56 1.65
N GLY A 211 -7.51 3.06 2.89
CA GLY A 211 -7.43 3.90 4.08
C GLY A 211 -6.08 4.63 4.14
N LEU A 212 -6.10 5.94 4.35
CA LEU A 212 -4.93 6.81 4.38
C LEU A 212 -4.60 7.22 5.82
N SER A 213 -3.55 6.62 6.39
CA SER A 213 -2.89 6.99 7.66
C SER A 213 -1.89 5.91 8.08
N PHE A 214 -1.09 6.21 9.10
CA PHE A 214 -0.51 5.22 10.01
C PHE A 214 -1.57 4.80 11.02
N ASP A 215 -2.14 3.64 10.77
CA ASP A 215 -3.42 3.19 11.30
C ASP A 215 -3.26 2.39 12.60
N THR A 216 -2.10 1.77 12.82
CA THR A 216 -1.72 1.03 14.04
C THR A 216 -0.77 1.82 14.93
N THR A 217 -0.20 2.90 14.40
CA THR A 217 0.83 3.69 15.06
C THR A 217 0.48 5.17 14.92
N MET A 218 -0.57 5.60 15.62
CA MET A 218 -1.14 6.95 15.47
C MET A 218 -0.13 8.07 15.66
N HIS A 219 0.83 7.89 16.57
CA HIS A 219 1.90 8.86 16.82
C HIS A 219 2.82 9.05 15.61
N LEU A 220 2.82 8.17 14.60
CA LEU A 220 3.56 8.38 13.36
C LEU A 220 2.83 9.32 12.38
N ASN A 221 1.57 9.67 12.62
CA ASN A 221 0.85 10.70 11.86
C ASN A 221 1.28 12.10 12.30
N GLN A 222 2.58 12.36 12.26
CA GLN A 222 3.20 13.64 12.55
C GLN A 222 4.20 14.00 11.46
N ALA A 223 4.41 15.29 11.25
CA ALA A 223 5.40 15.82 10.33
C ALA A 223 5.99 17.10 10.89
N GLY A 224 7.27 17.33 10.60
CA GLY A 224 7.98 18.56 10.93
C GLY A 224 8.64 19.17 9.69
N ALA A 225 8.77 20.48 9.71
CA ALA A 225 9.51 21.26 8.72
C ALA A 225 10.25 22.40 9.44
N LEU A 226 11.40 22.79 8.87
CA LEU A 226 12.19 23.93 9.32
C LEU A 226 12.42 24.83 8.10
N MET A 227 12.23 26.13 8.28
CA MET A 227 12.36 27.11 7.20
C MET A 227 13.29 28.23 7.63
N HIS A 228 14.20 28.61 6.74
CA HIS A 228 15.05 29.79 6.88
C HIS A 228 14.78 30.76 5.75
N ILE A 229 14.52 32.02 6.09
CA ILE A 229 14.39 33.11 5.14
C ILE A 229 15.65 33.96 5.29
N TYR A 230 16.42 34.06 4.22
CA TYR A 230 17.64 34.86 4.20
C TYR A 230 17.34 36.32 3.86
N ASN A 231 18.30 37.20 4.13
CA ASN A 231 18.14 38.65 3.90
C ASN A 231 18.00 39.02 2.42
N ASP A 232 18.43 38.16 1.50
CA ASP A 232 18.25 38.32 0.05
C ASP A 232 16.86 37.89 -0.43
N GLY A 233 16.01 37.40 0.48
CA GLY A 233 14.66 36.91 0.19
C GLY A 233 14.61 35.44 -0.25
N SER A 234 15.75 34.76 -0.35
CA SER A 234 15.78 33.32 -0.63
C SER A 234 15.31 32.51 0.58
N VAL A 235 14.64 31.38 0.32
CA VAL A 235 14.03 30.54 1.35
C VAL A 235 14.61 29.14 1.26
N LEU A 236 15.21 28.65 2.35
CA LEU A 236 15.64 27.27 2.51
C LEU A 236 14.62 26.49 3.33
N LEU A 237 14.05 25.45 2.72
CA LEU A 237 13.07 24.56 3.33
C LEU A 237 13.67 23.18 3.61
N ALA A 238 13.70 22.80 4.89
CA ALA A 238 14.00 21.47 5.37
C ALA A 238 12.71 20.76 5.84
N ARG A 239 12.61 19.45 5.60
CA ARG A 239 11.43 18.63 5.88
C ARG A 239 11.80 17.23 6.29
N GLY A 240 10.94 16.59 7.08
CA GLY A 240 11.21 15.24 7.59
C GLY A 240 11.00 14.08 6.60
N GLY A 241 10.21 14.28 5.53
CA GLY A 241 10.07 13.26 4.49
C GLY A 241 11.36 13.04 3.70
N THR A 242 11.45 11.98 2.88
CA THR A 242 12.57 11.73 1.95
C THR A 242 12.06 11.64 0.50
N GLU A 243 12.83 12.14 -0.47
CA GLU A 243 12.50 12.00 -1.90
C GLU A 243 12.94 10.63 -2.43
N MET A 244 12.07 9.96 -3.17
CA MET A 244 12.31 8.64 -3.77
C MET A 244 11.63 8.51 -5.15
N GLY A 245 11.36 9.63 -5.82
CA GLY A 245 10.77 9.72 -7.17
C GLY A 245 9.29 10.11 -7.20
N GLN A 246 8.66 10.32 -6.04
CA GLN A 246 7.26 10.74 -5.93
C GLN A 246 7.04 12.25 -6.09
N GLY A 247 8.11 13.04 -6.18
CA GLY A 247 8.05 14.50 -6.33
C GLY A 247 7.62 15.21 -5.05
N LEU A 248 7.97 14.66 -3.88
CA LEU A 248 7.65 15.27 -2.59
C LEU A 248 8.40 16.58 -2.40
N TYR A 249 9.67 16.71 -2.83
CA TYR A 249 10.40 17.99 -2.74
C TYR A 249 9.70 19.08 -3.56
N THR A 250 9.30 18.77 -4.79
CA THR A 250 8.57 19.69 -5.66
C THR A 250 7.26 20.15 -5.02
N LYS A 251 6.44 19.21 -4.52
CA LYS A 251 5.16 19.52 -3.86
C LYS A 251 5.34 20.42 -2.63
N MET A 252 6.37 20.16 -1.81
CA MET A 252 6.63 20.99 -0.63
C MET A 252 7.08 22.41 -1.00
N CYS A 253 7.87 22.57 -2.06
CA CYS A 253 8.25 23.90 -2.55
C CYS A 253 7.04 24.66 -3.12
N GLN A 254 6.14 23.97 -3.84
CA GLN A 254 4.89 24.56 -4.34
C GLN A 254 3.99 25.06 -3.21
N ILE A 255 3.82 24.27 -2.15
CA ILE A 255 3.06 24.66 -0.97
C ILE A 255 3.71 25.88 -0.30
N ALA A 256 5.02 25.82 -0.04
CA ALA A 256 5.72 26.95 0.56
C ALA A 256 5.63 28.23 -0.29
N ALA A 257 5.69 28.12 -1.62
CA ALA A 257 5.57 29.26 -2.55
C ALA A 257 4.19 29.90 -2.47
N GLN A 258 3.15 29.05 -2.45
CA GLN A 258 1.77 29.49 -2.33
C GLN A 258 1.50 30.18 -0.99
N GLU A 259 1.96 29.60 0.12
CA GLU A 259 1.73 30.14 1.47
C GLU A 259 2.53 31.42 1.74
N LEU A 260 3.76 31.52 1.22
CA LEU A 260 4.59 32.73 1.34
C LEU A 260 4.28 33.77 0.25
N ASN A 261 3.41 33.43 -0.70
CA ASN A 261 3.08 34.26 -1.85
C ASN A 261 4.33 34.79 -2.59
N CYS A 262 5.28 33.88 -2.86
CA CYS A 262 6.54 34.17 -3.53
C CYS A 262 6.73 33.28 -4.77
N PRO A 263 7.60 33.65 -5.72
CA PRO A 263 7.89 32.79 -6.86
C PRO A 263 8.55 31.49 -6.38
N LEU A 264 8.24 30.37 -7.07
CA LEU A 264 8.80 29.06 -6.75
C LEU A 264 10.34 29.07 -6.75
N ASP A 265 10.95 29.86 -7.64
CA ASP A 265 12.40 30.01 -7.78
C ASP A 265 13.07 30.64 -6.54
N ALA A 266 12.30 31.29 -5.66
CA ALA A 266 12.81 31.81 -4.39
C ALA A 266 12.95 30.72 -3.32
N ILE A 267 12.37 29.53 -3.52
CA ILE A 267 12.38 28.44 -2.54
C ILE A 267 13.30 27.31 -3.00
N PHE A 268 14.20 26.94 -2.11
CA PHE A 268 15.11 25.83 -2.30
C PHE A 268 14.94 24.79 -1.18
N THR A 269 15.00 23.51 -1.55
CA THR A 269 15.03 22.40 -0.59
C THR A 269 16.24 21.53 -0.90
N SER A 270 17.11 21.31 0.10
CA SER A 270 18.35 20.57 -0.08
C SER A 270 18.14 19.08 0.18
N GLU A 271 18.40 18.65 1.41
CA GLU A 271 18.40 17.27 1.84
C GLU A 271 17.53 17.06 3.07
N THR A 272 17.26 15.79 3.37
CA THR A 272 16.62 15.40 4.61
C THR A 272 17.69 15.02 5.61
N SER A 273 17.77 15.74 6.73
CA SER A 273 18.76 15.49 7.78
C SER A 273 18.13 15.49 9.18
N SER A 274 18.65 14.62 10.05
CA SER A 274 18.17 14.48 11.43
C SER A 274 18.56 15.65 12.34
N ASN A 275 19.53 16.48 11.94
CA ASN A 275 19.92 17.69 12.69
C ASN A 275 19.02 18.90 12.42
N THR A 276 18.30 18.92 11.29
CA THR A 276 17.37 20.01 10.94
C THR A 276 15.95 19.69 11.36
N VAL A 277 15.48 18.47 11.08
CA VAL A 277 14.16 17.99 11.52
C VAL A 277 14.34 16.71 12.32
N THR A 278 14.10 16.80 13.62
CA THR A 278 14.25 15.69 14.57
C THR A 278 13.00 14.81 14.63
N ASN A 279 13.16 13.54 15.05
CA ASN A 279 12.06 12.61 15.36
C ASN A 279 11.07 12.40 14.21
N THR A 280 11.56 12.35 12.97
CA THR A 280 10.75 12.23 11.77
C THR A 280 10.14 10.84 11.63
N SER A 281 8.84 10.78 11.35
CA SER A 281 8.19 9.53 10.93
C SER A 281 8.79 9.01 9.61
N PRO A 282 8.89 7.68 9.43
CA PRO A 282 9.41 7.12 8.19
C PRO A 282 8.46 7.45 7.03
N LYS A 283 9.01 7.82 5.86
CA LYS A 283 8.18 8.06 4.68
C LYS A 283 7.66 6.74 4.12
N LYS A 284 6.49 6.30 4.59
CA LYS A 284 5.89 4.98 4.29
C LYS A 284 4.44 5.02 3.80
N THR A 285 3.76 6.16 3.83
CA THR A 285 2.41 6.31 3.27
C THR A 285 2.48 6.40 1.75
N CYS A 286 2.33 5.22 1.14
CA CYS A 286 2.19 5.01 -0.29
C CYS A 286 0.81 5.48 -0.76
N ILE A 287 0.66 6.77 -1.00
CA ILE A 287 -0.13 7.42 -2.07
C ILE A 287 0.26 8.90 -1.95
N SER A 288 0.81 9.44 -3.02
CA SER A 288 1.16 10.86 -3.18
C SER A 288 0.28 11.48 -4.24
#